data_AF-K7EN14-F1
#
_entry.id   AF-K7EN14-F1
#
_cell.length_a   1.000
_cell.length_b   1.000
_cell.length_c   1.000
_cell.angle_alpha   90.00
_cell.angle_beta   90.00
_cell.angle_gamma   90.00
#
_symmetry.space_group_name_H-M   'P 1'
#
loop_
_entity.id
_entity.type
_entity.pdbx_description
1 polymer ?
#
loop_
_entity_poly.entity_id
_entity_poly.type
_entity_poly.pdbx_seq_one_letter_code
_entity_poly.pdbx_strand_id
1 'polypeptide(L)'
;MRPAPIALWLRLVLALALVRPRAVGWAPVRAPIYVSSWAVQVSQGNREVERLARKFGFVNLGPIFPDGQYFHLRHRGVVQQSLTPHWGHRLHLKKNPKVQWFQQQTLQRRVKRSVVVPTDPWFSKQWYMNSEAQPDLSILQAWSQGLSGQGIVVSVLDDGIEKDHPDLWANYDPLASYDFNDYDPDPQPRYTPSKENRRTDAGRYHHRCHRGPVAEPAAAAHPHLQRQL
;
A
#
# COMPACT_ATOMS: atom_id res chain seq x y z
N MET A 1 -60.06 -11.36 23.93
CA MET A 1 -59.76 -10.40 22.84
C MET A 1 -58.34 -9.89 23.05
N ARG A 2 -57.40 -10.23 22.16
CA ARG A 2 -55.99 -9.81 22.21
C ARG A 2 -55.74 -8.81 21.07
N PRO A 3 -55.16 -7.62 21.29
CA PRO A 3 -54.82 -6.72 20.20
C PRO A 3 -53.59 -7.21 19.42
N ALA A 4 -53.59 -6.90 18.12
CA ALA A 4 -52.76 -7.46 17.04
C ALA A 4 -51.31 -6.92 16.97
N PRO A 5 -50.39 -7.64 16.28
CA PRO A 5 -48.94 -7.44 16.31
C PRO A 5 -48.45 -6.49 15.21
N ILE A 6 -49.00 -5.28 15.11
CA ILE A 6 -48.67 -4.35 14.01
C ILE A 6 -47.83 -3.15 14.50
N ALA A 7 -47.76 -2.92 15.82
CA ALA A 7 -47.07 -1.76 16.39
C ALA A 7 -45.53 -1.86 16.41
N LEU A 8 -44.93 -3.03 16.17
CA LEU A 8 -43.47 -3.21 16.28
C LEU A 8 -42.70 -2.87 15.00
N TRP A 9 -43.34 -2.97 13.83
CA TRP A 9 -42.65 -2.77 12.53
C TRP A 9 -42.44 -1.29 12.18
N LEU A 10 -43.24 -0.36 12.72
CA LEU A 10 -43.10 1.07 12.46
C LEU A 10 -41.93 1.73 13.22
N ARG A 11 -41.39 1.09 14.26
CA ARG A 11 -40.19 1.61 14.96
C ARG A 11 -38.87 1.18 14.30
N LEU A 12 -38.88 0.11 13.50
CA LEU A 12 -37.66 -0.39 12.85
C LEU A 12 -37.33 0.35 11.54
N VAL A 13 -38.35 0.82 10.81
CA VAL A 13 -38.15 1.54 9.53
C VAL A 13 -37.66 2.97 9.76
N LEU A 14 -38.02 3.62 10.88
CA LEU A 14 -37.57 4.98 11.19
C LEU A 14 -36.10 5.04 11.66
N ALA A 15 -35.55 3.93 12.17
CA ALA A 15 -34.16 3.86 12.62
C ALA A 15 -33.16 3.67 11.46
N LEU A 16 -33.60 3.18 10.30
CA LEU A 16 -32.73 2.98 9.13
C LEU A 16 -32.51 4.26 8.29
N ALA A 17 -33.29 5.32 8.53
CA ALA A 17 -33.19 6.58 7.77
C ALA A 17 -32.18 7.59 8.34
N LEU A 18 -31.51 7.29 9.46
CA LEU A 18 -30.56 8.18 10.13
C LEU A 18 -29.08 7.78 9.97
N VAL A 19 -28.80 6.68 9.27
CA VAL A 19 -27.41 6.35 8.89
C VAL A 19 -27.06 7.18 7.67
N ARG A 20 -26.66 8.44 7.90
CA ARG A 20 -25.99 9.24 6.88
C ARG A 20 -24.73 8.48 6.46
N PRO A 21 -24.56 8.08 5.20
CA PRO A 21 -23.28 7.54 4.76
C PRO A 21 -22.23 8.61 5.08
N ARG A 22 -21.20 8.22 5.87
CA ARG A 22 -20.03 9.07 6.03
C ARG A 22 -19.51 9.30 4.63
N ALA A 23 -19.65 10.53 4.14
CA ALA A 23 -18.97 10.96 2.94
C ALA A 23 -17.49 10.64 3.17
N VAL A 24 -16.97 9.65 2.45
CA VAL A 24 -15.54 9.48 2.28
C VAL A 24 -15.12 10.77 1.60
N GLY A 25 -14.66 11.73 2.40
CA GLY A 25 -14.26 13.03 1.91
C GLY A 25 -13.14 12.80 0.91
N TRP A 26 -13.45 12.93 -0.39
CA TRP A 26 -12.42 13.10 -1.38
C TRP A 26 -11.77 14.43 -1.04
N ALA A 27 -10.65 14.38 -0.32
CA ALA A 27 -9.83 15.55 -0.12
C ALA A 27 -9.55 16.12 -1.52
N PRO A 28 -9.85 17.40 -1.78
CA PRO A 28 -9.65 17.95 -3.11
C PRO A 28 -8.18 17.78 -3.47
N VAL A 29 -7.91 17.07 -4.57
CA VAL A 29 -6.57 16.96 -5.14
C VAL A 29 -6.12 18.39 -5.41
N ARG A 30 -5.19 18.89 -4.59
CA ARG A 30 -4.70 20.25 -4.74
C ARG A 30 -4.04 20.38 -6.10
N ALA A 31 -4.32 21.50 -6.78
CA ALA A 31 -3.75 21.78 -8.09
C ALA A 31 -2.21 21.70 -8.04
N PRO A 32 -1.57 21.07 -9.04
CA PRO A 32 -0.12 20.98 -9.11
C PRO A 32 0.50 22.38 -9.25
N ILE A 33 1.58 22.62 -8.52
CA ILE A 33 2.41 23.82 -8.70
C ILE A 33 3.53 23.46 -9.66
N TYR A 34 3.51 24.03 -10.86
CA TYR A 34 4.53 23.85 -11.88
C TYR A 34 5.76 24.69 -11.56
N VAL A 35 6.96 24.16 -11.82
CA VAL A 35 8.22 24.90 -11.63
C VAL A 35 8.91 25.23 -12.96
N SER A 36 9.91 26.11 -12.91
CA SER A 36 10.75 26.54 -14.04
C SER A 36 11.71 25.47 -14.59
N SER A 37 11.42 24.19 -14.34
CA SER A 37 12.30 23.06 -14.65
C SER A 37 11.56 21.94 -15.38
N TRP A 38 12.29 21.22 -16.23
CA TRP A 38 11.80 20.15 -17.08
C TRP A 38 12.75 18.96 -17.05
N ALA A 39 12.17 17.76 -17.08
CA ALA A 39 12.87 16.55 -17.48
C ALA A 39 12.66 16.35 -18.98
N VAL A 40 13.71 16.07 -19.73
CA VAL A 40 13.67 15.92 -21.19
C VAL A 40 14.47 14.69 -21.60
N GLN A 41 13.90 13.86 -22.46
CA GLN A 41 14.56 12.74 -23.10
C GLN A 41 15.01 13.13 -24.52
N VAL A 42 16.29 12.97 -24.82
CA VAL A 42 16.91 13.39 -26.09
C VAL A 42 17.66 12.24 -26.73
N SER A 43 17.42 11.99 -28.03
CA SER A 43 17.90 10.81 -28.74
C SER A 43 19.42 10.73 -28.99
N GLN A 44 20.16 11.82 -28.73
CA GLN A 44 21.58 11.97 -29.10
C GLN A 44 22.43 12.50 -27.93
N GLY A 45 21.95 12.35 -26.69
CA GLY A 45 22.72 12.59 -25.46
C GLY A 45 23.14 14.05 -25.22
N ASN A 46 24.24 14.22 -24.45
CA ASN A 46 24.71 15.49 -23.89
C ASN A 46 24.89 16.64 -24.90
N ARG A 47 25.41 16.36 -26.10
CA ARG A 47 25.69 17.41 -27.10
C ARG A 47 24.41 18.03 -27.66
N GLU A 48 23.39 17.22 -27.93
CA GLU A 48 22.13 17.72 -28.48
C GLU A 48 21.30 18.44 -27.43
N VAL A 49 21.27 17.96 -26.18
CA VAL A 49 20.59 18.68 -25.11
C VAL A 49 21.22 20.06 -24.86
N GLU A 50 22.54 20.19 -24.94
CA GLU A 50 23.23 21.47 -24.78
C GLU A 50 22.92 22.45 -25.92
N ARG A 51 22.80 21.94 -27.16
CA ARG A 51 22.35 22.73 -28.32
C ARG A 51 20.89 23.17 -28.15
N LEU A 52 20.03 22.26 -27.74
CA LEU A 52 18.62 22.51 -27.49
C LEU A 52 18.42 23.53 -26.37
N ALA A 53 19.20 23.42 -25.30
CA ALA A 53 19.16 24.33 -24.18
C ALA A 53 19.51 25.76 -24.62
N ARG A 54 20.64 25.94 -25.31
CA ARG A 54 21.03 27.24 -25.88
C ARG A 54 20.01 27.80 -26.87
N LYS A 55 19.46 26.96 -27.75
CA LYS A 55 18.49 27.39 -28.78
C LYS A 55 17.20 27.96 -28.19
N PHE A 56 16.72 27.40 -27.09
CA PHE A 56 15.44 27.79 -26.48
C PHE A 56 15.58 28.49 -25.12
N GLY A 57 16.78 28.92 -24.76
CA GLY A 57 17.03 29.69 -23.53
C GLY A 57 16.99 28.87 -22.24
N PHE A 58 17.12 27.54 -22.31
CA PHE A 58 17.29 26.72 -21.12
C PHE A 58 18.76 26.65 -20.68
N VAL A 59 18.93 26.33 -19.41
CA VAL A 59 20.19 25.90 -18.80
C VAL A 59 20.11 24.39 -18.62
N ASN A 60 21.08 23.67 -19.15
CA ASN A 60 21.25 22.25 -18.92
C ASN A 60 21.90 22.02 -17.54
N LEU A 61 21.22 21.28 -16.67
CA LEU A 61 21.71 20.92 -15.33
C LEU A 61 22.34 19.52 -15.29
N GLY A 62 22.36 18.81 -16.42
CA GLY A 62 23.00 17.51 -16.56
C GLY A 62 22.02 16.33 -16.61
N PRO A 63 22.55 15.10 -16.68
CA PRO A 63 21.75 13.88 -16.76
C PRO A 63 21.04 13.58 -15.44
N ILE A 64 19.80 13.09 -15.53
CA ILE A 64 18.97 12.67 -14.39
C ILE A 64 19.29 11.24 -13.97
N PHE A 65 19.51 10.37 -14.97
CA PHE A 65 19.81 8.96 -14.76
C PHE A 65 21.19 8.60 -15.33
N PRO A 66 21.84 7.53 -14.83
CA PRO A 66 23.15 7.09 -15.31
C PRO A 66 23.17 6.68 -16.78
N ASP A 67 22.02 6.34 -17.37
CA ASP A 67 21.88 5.96 -18.78
C ASP A 67 22.14 7.12 -19.77
N GLY A 68 22.21 8.36 -19.27
CA GLY A 68 22.47 9.55 -20.07
C GLY A 68 21.38 9.88 -21.10
N GLN A 69 20.16 9.36 -20.93
CA GLN A 69 19.06 9.62 -21.87
C GLN A 69 18.17 10.79 -21.43
N TYR A 70 18.05 10.99 -20.11
CA TYR A 70 17.20 12.00 -19.51
C TYR A 70 18.03 13.14 -18.94
N PHE A 71 17.60 14.37 -19.20
CA PHE A 71 18.31 15.58 -18.80
C PHE A 71 17.39 16.54 -18.06
N HIS A 72 17.96 17.27 -17.11
CA HIS A 72 17.26 18.32 -16.37
C HIS A 72 17.55 19.67 -17.01
N LEU A 73 16.51 20.30 -17.56
CA LEU A 73 16.57 21.64 -18.13
C LEU A 73 15.87 22.66 -17.22
N ARG A 74 16.45 23.84 -17.03
CA ARG A 74 15.84 24.96 -16.30
C ARG A 74 15.77 26.21 -17.16
N HIS A 75 14.62 26.88 -17.22
CA HIS A 75 14.48 28.12 -17.96
C HIS A 75 14.56 29.33 -17.01
N ARG A 76 15.42 30.31 -17.30
CA ARG A 76 15.60 31.50 -16.43
C ARG A 76 14.56 32.59 -16.65
N GLY A 77 13.93 32.65 -17.83
CA GLY A 77 12.95 33.67 -18.20
C GLY A 77 11.49 33.35 -17.86
N VAL A 78 11.24 32.32 -17.04
CA VAL A 78 9.88 32.01 -16.53
C VAL A 78 9.83 32.15 -15.02
N VAL A 79 8.64 32.41 -14.49
CA VAL A 79 8.39 32.40 -13.04
C VAL A 79 8.78 31.05 -12.45
N GLN A 80 9.34 31.07 -11.23
CA GLN A 80 9.86 29.85 -10.60
C GLN A 80 8.75 28.86 -10.20
N GLN A 81 7.54 29.36 -9.92
CA GLN A 81 6.37 28.59 -9.52
C GLN A 81 5.13 29.16 -10.20
N SER A 82 4.26 28.28 -10.70
CA SER A 82 3.03 28.65 -11.41
C SER A 82 1.92 27.63 -11.16
N LEU A 83 0.67 28.09 -11.10
CA LEU A 83 -0.51 27.21 -11.08
C LEU A 83 -0.89 26.72 -12.49
N THR A 84 -0.27 27.28 -13.53
CA THR A 84 -0.49 26.89 -14.92
C THR A 84 0.81 26.41 -15.57
N PRO A 85 0.76 25.42 -16.48
CA PRO A 85 1.94 24.99 -17.24
C PRO A 85 2.54 26.13 -18.05
N HIS A 86 3.85 26.10 -18.26
CA HIS A 86 4.55 27.03 -19.14
C HIS A 86 4.37 26.63 -20.61
N TRP A 87 3.21 26.98 -21.18
CA TRP A 87 2.77 26.54 -22.50
C TRP A 87 3.74 26.86 -23.65
N GLY A 88 4.34 28.05 -23.69
CA GLY A 88 5.28 28.43 -24.76
C GLY A 88 6.49 27.48 -24.84
N HIS A 89 7.09 27.17 -23.70
CA HIS A 89 8.23 26.24 -23.62
C HIS A 89 7.82 24.80 -23.92
N ARG A 90 6.64 24.39 -23.46
CA ARG A 90 6.04 23.10 -23.84
C ARG A 90 5.90 22.96 -25.36
N LEU A 91 5.48 24.01 -26.05
CA LEU A 91 5.36 24.00 -27.52
C LEU A 91 6.72 23.94 -28.20
N HIS A 92 7.73 24.68 -27.72
CA HIS A 92 9.09 24.63 -28.27
C HIS A 92 9.72 23.24 -28.16
N LEU A 93 9.58 22.59 -27.00
CA LEU A 93 10.08 21.22 -26.79
C LEU A 93 9.32 20.21 -27.66
N LYS A 94 7.98 20.30 -27.73
CA LYS A 94 7.15 19.42 -28.56
C LYS A 94 7.46 19.50 -30.06
N LYS A 95 7.82 20.69 -30.55
CA LYS A 95 8.12 20.91 -31.98
C LYS A 95 9.50 20.37 -32.39
N ASN A 96 10.38 20.04 -31.44
CA ASN A 96 11.73 19.60 -31.79
C ASN A 96 11.77 18.08 -32.00
N PRO A 97 12.14 17.59 -33.20
CA PRO A 97 12.13 16.15 -33.50
C PRO A 97 13.17 15.35 -32.71
N LYS A 98 14.15 16.01 -32.08
CA LYS A 98 15.17 15.35 -31.23
C LYS A 98 14.68 15.12 -29.79
N VAL A 99 13.59 15.77 -29.39
CA VAL A 99 12.95 15.55 -28.09
C VAL A 99 11.96 14.41 -28.23
N GLN A 100 12.28 13.27 -27.62
CA GLN A 100 11.40 12.09 -27.64
C GLN A 100 10.30 12.22 -26.59
N TRP A 101 10.65 12.78 -25.44
CA TRP A 101 9.73 12.98 -24.33
C TRP A 101 10.16 14.18 -23.49
N PHE A 102 9.20 14.84 -22.85
CA PHE A 102 9.49 15.86 -21.86
C PHE A 102 8.32 16.03 -20.88
N GLN A 103 8.65 16.44 -19.66
CA GLN A 103 7.68 16.80 -18.64
C GLN A 103 8.16 17.99 -17.83
N GLN A 104 7.27 18.96 -17.62
CA GLN A 104 7.51 20.05 -16.68
C GLN A 104 7.42 19.51 -15.26
N GLN A 105 8.43 19.79 -14.45
CA GLN A 105 8.44 19.38 -13.05
C GLN A 105 7.37 20.14 -12.26
N THR A 106 6.79 19.45 -11.29
CA THR A 106 5.85 20.02 -10.32
C THR A 106 6.47 19.96 -8.94
N LEU A 107 6.23 21.00 -8.14
CA LEU A 107 6.66 21.04 -6.75
C LEU A 107 5.98 19.91 -5.98
N GLN A 108 6.78 18.94 -5.55
CA GLN A 108 6.32 17.89 -4.64
C GLN A 108 6.37 18.43 -3.22
N ARG A 109 5.20 18.61 -2.59
CA ARG A 109 5.14 18.96 -1.18
C ARG A 109 5.35 17.70 -0.35
N ARG A 110 6.47 17.63 0.37
CA ARG A 110 6.62 16.63 1.43
C ARG A 110 5.69 17.01 2.57
N VAL A 111 4.72 16.14 2.84
CA VAL A 111 3.96 16.20 4.09
C VAL A 111 4.69 15.31 5.08
N LYS A 112 4.96 15.83 6.29
CA LYS A 112 5.44 14.99 7.38
C LYS A 112 4.33 13.99 7.66
N ARG A 113 4.53 12.74 7.26
CA ARG A 113 3.60 11.66 7.62
C ARG A 113 3.57 11.63 9.14
N SER A 114 2.40 11.80 9.74
CA SER A 114 2.27 11.62 11.18
C SER A 114 2.64 10.18 11.46
N VAL A 115 3.76 9.96 12.13
CA VAL A 115 4.08 8.65 12.69
C VAL A 115 2.99 8.42 13.73
N VAL A 116 2.08 7.50 13.44
CA VAL A 116 1.14 7.02 14.45
C VAL A 116 1.95 6.12 15.35
N VAL A 117 2.46 6.70 16.45
CA VAL A 117 3.08 5.93 17.52
C VAL A 117 1.93 5.33 18.33
N PRO A 118 1.91 4.00 18.57
CA PRO A 118 0.88 3.38 19.38
C PRO A 118 0.83 3.99 20.78
N THR A 119 -0.37 4.07 21.34
CA THR A 119 -0.62 4.62 22.68
C THR A 119 -0.70 3.54 23.75
N ASP A 120 -0.36 2.30 23.41
CA ASP A 120 -0.42 1.14 24.28
C ASP A 120 0.46 1.37 25.52
N PRO A 121 -0.03 1.04 26.75
CA PRO A 121 0.69 1.33 27.99
C PRO A 121 2.11 0.78 28.03
N TRP A 122 2.37 -0.34 27.33
CA TRP A 122 3.64 -1.04 27.33
C TRP A 122 4.45 -0.85 26.04
N PHE A 123 4.02 -0.01 25.09
CA PHE A 123 4.77 0.23 23.85
C PHE A 123 6.19 0.76 24.13
N SER A 124 6.35 1.59 25.18
CA SER A 124 7.66 2.07 25.64
C SER A 124 8.62 0.96 26.10
N LYS A 125 8.13 -0.26 26.37
CA LYS A 125 8.97 -1.40 26.76
C LYS A 125 9.37 -2.28 25.58
N GLN A 126 8.80 -2.04 24.40
CA GLN A 126 9.11 -2.79 23.17
C GLN A 126 10.32 -2.15 22.47
N TRP A 127 11.49 -2.30 23.08
CA TRP A 127 12.76 -1.67 22.64
C TRP A 127 13.13 -1.94 21.18
N TYR A 128 12.67 -3.07 20.62
CA TYR A 128 12.90 -3.47 19.23
C TYR A 128 11.96 -2.76 18.22
N MET A 129 10.87 -2.15 18.70
CA MET A 129 9.88 -1.44 17.87
C MET A 129 9.96 0.09 17.99
N ASN A 130 10.30 0.60 19.18
CA ASN A 130 10.12 2.02 19.54
C ASN A 130 11.30 2.94 19.20
N SER A 131 12.33 2.42 18.52
CA SER A 131 13.55 3.15 18.14
C SER A 131 14.37 3.72 19.32
N GLU A 132 14.16 3.21 20.54
CA GLU A 132 14.95 3.62 21.72
C GLU A 132 16.30 2.90 21.82
N ALA A 133 16.47 1.76 21.13
CA ALA A 133 17.71 0.98 21.09
C ALA A 133 18.20 0.77 19.65
N GLN A 134 19.52 0.65 19.45
CA GLN A 134 20.13 0.32 18.16
C GLN A 134 20.91 -1.01 18.25
N PRO A 135 20.78 -1.91 17.26
CA PRO A 135 19.89 -1.81 16.09
C PRO A 135 18.41 -2.05 16.45
N ASP A 136 17.50 -1.36 15.75
CA ASP A 136 16.04 -1.60 15.82
C ASP A 136 15.53 -2.31 14.55
N LEU A 137 14.24 -2.66 14.53
CA LEU A 137 13.59 -3.25 13.35
C LEU A 137 12.97 -2.20 12.41
N SER A 138 13.17 -0.91 12.68
CA SER A 138 12.63 0.22 11.89
C SER A 138 11.11 0.16 11.65
N ILE A 139 10.36 -0.38 12.62
CA ILE A 139 8.91 -0.61 12.54
C ILE A 139 8.13 0.70 12.40
N LEU A 140 8.47 1.73 13.20
CA LEU A 140 7.82 3.05 13.11
C LEU A 140 7.99 3.69 11.71
N GLN A 141 9.11 3.43 11.03
CA GLN A 141 9.33 3.90 9.66
C GLN A 141 8.41 3.18 8.66
N ALA A 142 8.19 1.87 8.82
CA ALA A 142 7.27 1.11 7.98
C ALA A 142 5.82 1.60 8.19
N TRP A 143 5.38 1.74 9.44
CA TRP A 143 4.06 2.26 9.77
C TRP A 143 3.85 3.70 9.30
N SER A 144 4.89 4.54 9.34
CA SER A 144 4.82 5.90 8.79
C SER A 144 4.52 5.94 7.29
N GLN A 145 4.77 4.84 6.57
CA GLN A 145 4.47 4.68 5.13
C GLN A 145 3.08 4.09 4.89
N GLY A 146 2.30 3.83 5.94
CA GLY A 146 0.99 3.17 5.86
C GLY A 146 1.06 1.66 5.76
N LEU A 147 2.23 1.04 6.02
CA LEU A 147 2.43 -0.39 5.93
C LEU A 147 2.22 -1.05 7.30
N SER A 148 0.97 -1.28 7.70
CA SER A 148 0.62 -1.88 9.00
C SER A 148 0.44 -3.41 8.97
N GLY A 149 0.35 -4.01 7.77
CA GLY A 149 -0.04 -5.42 7.60
C GLY A 149 -1.54 -5.63 7.38
N GLN A 150 -2.34 -4.55 7.29
CA GLN A 150 -3.77 -4.67 6.99
C GLN A 150 -4.02 -5.42 5.67
N GLY A 151 -4.85 -6.47 5.73
CA GLY A 151 -5.16 -7.34 4.60
C GLY A 151 -4.18 -8.50 4.38
N ILE A 152 -3.15 -8.62 5.22
CA ILE A 152 -2.24 -9.78 5.24
C ILE A 152 -2.73 -10.77 6.30
N VAL A 153 -2.78 -12.05 5.94
CA VAL A 153 -3.09 -13.16 6.83
C VAL A 153 -1.81 -13.90 7.18
N VAL A 154 -1.59 -14.17 8.46
CA VAL A 154 -0.42 -14.87 8.98
C VAL A 154 -0.89 -16.06 9.82
N SER A 155 -0.39 -17.26 9.52
CA SER A 155 -0.59 -18.46 10.34
C SER A 155 0.69 -18.77 11.12
N VAL A 156 0.55 -19.00 12.42
CA VAL A 156 1.64 -19.39 13.32
C VAL A 156 1.52 -20.87 13.62
N LEU A 157 2.56 -21.64 13.35
CA LEU A 157 2.62 -23.08 13.67
C LEU A 157 3.29 -23.25 15.04
N ASP A 158 2.47 -23.29 16.09
CA ASP A 158 2.91 -23.36 17.49
C ASP A 158 1.96 -24.23 18.32
N ASP A 159 1.95 -24.05 19.64
CA ASP A 159 1.16 -24.79 20.63
C ASP A 159 -0.30 -24.32 20.78
N GLY A 160 -0.70 -23.29 20.05
CA GLY A 160 -2.05 -22.74 20.03
C GLY A 160 -2.04 -21.21 20.07
N ILE A 161 -3.22 -20.61 20.00
CA ILE A 161 -3.40 -19.16 20.16
C ILE A 161 -4.60 -18.89 21.06
N GLU A 162 -4.39 -18.07 22.10
CA GLU A 162 -5.47 -17.61 22.96
C GLU A 162 -6.34 -16.58 22.19
N LYS A 163 -7.26 -17.10 21.36
CA LYS A 163 -8.08 -16.32 20.43
C LYS A 163 -8.92 -15.24 21.12
N ASP A 164 -9.26 -15.43 22.39
CA ASP A 164 -10.07 -14.52 23.19
C ASP A 164 -9.25 -13.48 23.98
N HIS A 165 -7.92 -13.45 23.82
CA HIS A 165 -7.06 -12.47 24.50
C HIS A 165 -7.39 -11.03 24.04
N PRO A 166 -7.53 -10.04 24.94
CA PRO A 166 -7.96 -8.67 24.61
C PRO A 166 -7.11 -7.96 23.56
N ASP A 167 -5.82 -8.29 23.47
CA ASP A 167 -4.90 -7.72 22.47
C ASP A 167 -4.90 -8.47 21.12
N LEU A 168 -5.55 -9.64 21.03
CA LEU A 168 -5.51 -10.52 19.85
C LEU A 168 -6.87 -10.70 19.17
N TRP A 169 -7.97 -10.77 19.94
CA TRP A 169 -9.30 -11.17 19.44
C TRP A 169 -9.79 -10.36 18.23
N ALA A 170 -9.47 -9.06 18.17
CA ALA A 170 -9.90 -8.19 17.08
C ALA A 170 -9.18 -8.50 15.75
N ASN A 171 -8.02 -9.14 15.80
CA ASN A 171 -7.19 -9.51 14.65
C ASN A 171 -7.15 -11.03 14.41
N TYR A 172 -7.86 -11.82 15.20
CA TYR A 172 -7.92 -13.27 15.05
C TYR A 172 -8.67 -13.67 13.76
N ASP A 173 -8.10 -14.60 13.01
CA ASP A 173 -8.71 -15.19 11.82
C ASP A 173 -8.94 -16.71 12.02
N PRO A 174 -10.19 -17.17 12.13
CA PRO A 174 -10.49 -18.59 12.29
C PRO A 174 -10.14 -19.41 11.04
N LEU A 175 -10.10 -18.80 9.84
CA LEU A 175 -9.71 -19.51 8.61
C LEU A 175 -8.20 -19.74 8.52
N ALA A 176 -7.42 -18.98 9.30
CA ALA A 176 -5.97 -19.11 9.40
C ALA A 176 -5.53 -20.03 10.56
N SER A 177 -6.49 -20.67 11.24
CA SER A 177 -6.30 -21.40 12.50
C SER A 177 -6.84 -22.83 12.42
N TYR A 178 -6.12 -23.78 13.01
CA TYR A 178 -6.55 -25.18 13.10
C TYR A 178 -5.72 -25.91 14.17
N ASP A 179 -6.35 -26.73 15.02
CA ASP A 179 -5.63 -27.63 15.92
C ASP A 179 -5.39 -28.98 15.25
N PHE A 180 -4.12 -29.26 14.96
CA PHE A 180 -3.69 -30.53 14.38
C PHE A 180 -3.54 -31.66 15.40
N ASN A 181 -3.57 -31.37 16.70
CA ASN A 181 -3.47 -32.39 17.74
C ASN A 181 -4.83 -33.04 18.00
N ASP A 182 -5.87 -32.23 18.22
CA ASP A 182 -7.24 -32.72 18.47
C ASP A 182 -8.12 -32.76 17.19
N TYR A 183 -7.57 -32.32 16.05
CA TYR A 183 -8.21 -32.32 14.72
C TYR A 183 -9.52 -31.53 14.66
N ASP A 184 -9.53 -30.34 15.24
CA ASP A 184 -10.69 -29.46 15.25
C ASP A 184 -10.28 -27.99 14.91
N PRO A 185 -11.24 -27.09 14.63
CA PRO A 185 -10.93 -25.72 14.26
C PRO A 185 -10.65 -24.80 15.45
N ASP A 186 -10.59 -25.30 16.69
CA ASP A 186 -10.35 -24.49 17.90
C ASP A 186 -8.85 -24.52 18.29
N PRO A 187 -8.09 -23.45 18.01
CA PRO A 187 -6.67 -23.42 18.31
C PRO A 187 -6.37 -23.05 19.78
N GLN A 188 -7.35 -23.12 20.69
CA GLN A 188 -7.18 -22.68 22.08
C GLN A 188 -6.07 -23.49 22.79
N PRO A 189 -5.10 -22.84 23.45
CA PRO A 189 -4.05 -23.53 24.17
C PRO A 189 -4.59 -24.39 25.32
N ARG A 190 -3.93 -25.52 25.57
CA ARG A 190 -4.23 -26.39 26.71
C ARG A 190 -3.42 -25.95 27.93
N TYR A 191 -4.08 -25.39 28.93
CA TYR A 191 -3.43 -25.00 30.19
C TYR A 191 -3.19 -26.21 31.10
N THR A 192 -2.06 -26.89 30.93
CA THR A 192 -1.63 -27.96 31.85
C THR A 192 -0.66 -27.42 32.92
N PRO A 193 -0.74 -27.87 34.19
CA PRO A 193 0.16 -27.41 35.26
C PRO A 193 1.64 -27.67 34.98
N SER A 194 1.95 -28.68 34.17
CA SER A 194 3.33 -29.05 33.81
C SER A 194 3.90 -28.19 32.68
N LYS A 195 3.10 -27.34 32.00
CA LYS A 195 3.51 -26.51 30.84
C LYS A 195 4.35 -27.29 29.81
N GLU A 196 4.11 -28.59 29.70
CA GLU A 196 4.91 -29.51 28.89
C GLU A 196 4.03 -30.06 27.77
N ASN A 197 4.39 -29.74 26.54
CA ASN A 197 3.79 -30.34 25.35
C ASN A 197 4.36 -31.74 25.18
N ARG A 198 3.82 -32.73 25.91
CA ARG A 198 4.11 -34.14 25.60
C ARG A 198 3.42 -34.48 24.28
N ARG A 199 4.23 -34.65 23.24
CA ARG A 199 3.88 -35.47 22.09
C ARG A 199 3.56 -36.86 22.64
N THR A 200 2.29 -37.23 22.75
CA THR A 200 1.94 -38.61 23.09
C THR A 200 2.28 -39.47 21.86
N ASP A 201 3.42 -40.16 21.93
CA ASP A 201 3.78 -41.22 21.00
C ASP A 201 2.72 -42.34 21.07
N ALA A 202 1.71 -42.24 20.21
CA ALA A 202 0.78 -43.32 19.93
C ALA A 202 0.43 -43.31 18.44
N GLY A 203 1.42 -43.52 17.58
CA GLY A 203 1.23 -43.54 16.14
C GLY A 203 2.50 -43.89 15.39
N ARG A 204 2.80 -45.18 15.31
CA ARG A 204 3.77 -45.82 14.41
C ARG A 204 3.89 -45.02 13.10
N TYR A 205 5.11 -44.53 12.80
CA TYR A 205 5.45 -43.93 11.51
C TYR A 205 4.92 -44.79 10.36
N HIS A 206 3.85 -44.34 9.71
CA HIS A 206 3.54 -44.70 8.35
C HIS A 206 3.81 -43.46 7.51
N HIS A 207 5.01 -43.43 6.94
CA HIS A 207 5.29 -42.63 5.76
C HIS A 207 4.35 -43.09 4.65
N ARG A 208 3.17 -42.48 4.57
CA ARG A 208 2.35 -42.52 3.37
C ARG A 208 2.20 -41.08 2.90
N CYS A 209 3.15 -40.66 2.07
CA CYS A 209 3.00 -39.48 1.23
C CYS A 209 1.78 -39.70 0.34
N HIS A 210 0.62 -39.16 0.73
CA HIS A 210 -0.46 -38.98 -0.21
C HIS A 210 -0.06 -37.83 -1.15
N ARG A 211 0.31 -38.17 -2.39
CA ARG A 211 0.27 -37.22 -3.50
C ARG A 211 -1.19 -36.79 -3.66
N GLY A 212 -1.53 -35.63 -3.12
CA GLY A 212 -2.69 -34.89 -3.60
C GLY A 212 -2.46 -34.46 -5.06
N PRO A 213 -3.51 -34.35 -5.88
CA PRO A 213 -3.37 -33.94 -7.27
C PRO A 213 -2.75 -32.54 -7.34
N VAL A 214 -1.78 -32.41 -8.23
CA VAL A 214 -1.17 -31.13 -8.63
C VAL A 214 -2.31 -30.23 -9.11
N ALA A 215 -2.50 -29.09 -8.47
CA ALA A 215 -3.35 -28.05 -9.02
C ALA A 215 -2.66 -27.50 -10.28
N GLU A 216 -3.17 -27.90 -11.45
CA GLU A 216 -2.87 -27.22 -12.70
C GLU A 216 -3.37 -25.77 -12.64
N PRO A 217 -2.66 -24.82 -13.26
CA PRO A 217 -3.08 -23.43 -13.30
C PRO A 217 -4.33 -23.29 -14.16
N ALA A 218 -5.44 -22.89 -13.53
CA ALA A 218 -6.64 -22.51 -14.26
C ALA A 218 -6.34 -21.31 -15.17
N ALA A 219 -6.38 -21.59 -16.47
CA ALA A 219 -6.28 -20.62 -17.54
C ALA A 219 -7.34 -19.52 -17.38
N ALA A 220 -6.89 -18.26 -17.40
CA ALA A 220 -7.76 -17.11 -17.56
C ALA A 220 -8.32 -17.11 -18.98
N ALA A 221 -9.57 -17.58 -19.13
CA ALA A 221 -10.34 -17.42 -20.34
C ALA A 221 -10.88 -15.98 -20.43
N HIS A 222 -10.42 -15.25 -21.45
CA HIS A 222 -11.01 -14.03 -21.96
C HIS A 222 -12.47 -14.24 -22.40
N PRO A 223 -13.36 -13.26 -22.18
CA PRO A 223 -14.54 -13.11 -23.01
C PRO A 223 -14.45 -11.88 -23.92
N HIS A 224 -14.67 -12.18 -25.21
CA HIS A 224 -15.35 -11.38 -26.23
C HIS A 224 -14.64 -10.22 -26.94
N LEU A 225 -14.31 -10.56 -28.19
CA LEU A 225 -14.07 -9.71 -29.35
C LEU A 225 -15.35 -9.69 -30.21
N GLN A 226 -15.82 -8.52 -30.67
CA GLN A 226 -16.46 -8.24 -31.97
C GLN A 226 -16.95 -6.77 -31.96
N ARG A 227 -16.27 -5.83 -32.62
CA ARG A 227 -16.39 -5.42 -34.03
C ARG A 227 -17.83 -5.21 -34.51
N GLN A 228 -18.20 -3.95 -34.72
CA GLN A 228 -18.95 -3.49 -35.88
C GLN A 228 -18.25 -2.26 -36.47
N LEU A 229 -18.54 -2.04 -37.75
CA LEU A 229 -17.87 -1.24 -38.77
C LEU A 229 -17.55 0.21 -38.39
#